data_AF-A0AA88DMZ3-F1
#
_entry.id   AF-A0AA88DMZ3-F1
#
_cell.length_a   1.000
_cell.length_b   1.000
_cell.length_c   1.000
_cell.angle_alpha   90.00
_cell.angle_beta   90.00
_cell.angle_gamma   90.00
#
_symmetry.space_group_name_H-M   'P 1'
#
loop_
_entity.id
_entity.type
_entity.pdbx_description
1 polymer ?
#
loop_
_entity_poly.entity_id
_entity_poly.type
_entity_poly.pdbx_seq_one_letter_code
_entity_poly.pdbx_strand_id
1 'polypeptide(L)'
;MTRKRGERIEVTFDEKGQPKGKHEDSVWTRPQKVIDNYPNIEEDDWVKFIQYRTSLQFQQLSNRRSEIRTNNEYTSRGGRDGYRKLDQKKFKKTEKWEKRDELWLDSRTGKDGELKDLPCRKVGELIMQYNTQESQGTFESVGTTDVLTQALSKSEHPGRIRRQSKFVKQS
;
A
#
# COMPACT_ATOMS: atom_id res chain seq x y z
N MET A 1 -11.10 5.91 -29.46
CA MET A 1 -10.07 6.87 -28.99
C MET A 1 -9.54 6.43 -27.63
N THR A 2 -8.25 6.13 -27.53
CA THR A 2 -7.61 5.64 -26.29
C THR A 2 -7.20 6.83 -25.41
N ARG A 3 -7.90 7.05 -24.30
CA ARG A 3 -7.62 8.13 -23.34
C ARG A 3 -6.34 7.84 -22.54
N LYS A 4 -5.58 8.89 -22.20
CA LYS A 4 -4.34 8.77 -21.41
C LYS A 4 -4.67 8.49 -19.93
N ARG A 5 -3.85 7.65 -19.29
CA ARG A 5 -4.03 7.25 -17.89
C ARG A 5 -3.81 8.46 -16.97
N GLY A 6 -4.85 8.88 -16.25
CA GLY A 6 -4.78 9.97 -15.26
C GLY A 6 -5.52 11.26 -15.63
N GLU A 7 -6.10 11.33 -16.83
CA GLU A 7 -6.93 12.46 -17.25
C GLU A 7 -8.28 12.43 -16.49
N ARG A 8 -8.50 13.42 -15.62
CA ARG A 8 -9.73 13.53 -14.82
C ARG A 8 -10.81 14.17 -15.69
N ILE A 9 -11.93 13.49 -15.85
CA ILE A 9 -13.06 14.01 -16.63
C ILE A 9 -13.79 15.05 -15.77
N GLU A 10 -13.87 16.28 -16.26
CA GLU A 10 -14.74 17.29 -15.68
C GLU A 10 -16.17 17.03 -16.15
N VAL A 11 -17.06 16.82 -15.19
CA VAL A 11 -18.46 16.52 -15.42
C VAL A 11 -19.24 17.76 -15.00
N THR A 12 -19.97 18.36 -15.93
CA THR A 12 -20.83 19.52 -15.66
C THR A 12 -22.27 19.03 -15.43
N PHE A 13 -22.96 19.67 -14.49
CA PHE A 13 -24.35 19.37 -14.12
C PHE A 13 -25.26 20.54 -14.48
N ASP A 14 -26.50 20.25 -14.81
CA ASP A 14 -27.58 21.21 -15.00
C ASP A 14 -28.22 21.62 -13.66
N GLU A 15 -29.16 22.55 -13.73
CA GLU A 15 -29.87 23.11 -12.57
C GLU A 15 -30.76 22.06 -11.84
N LYS A 16 -31.03 20.92 -12.48
CA LYS A 16 -31.79 19.78 -11.91
C LYS A 16 -30.86 18.70 -11.35
N GLY A 17 -29.54 18.92 -11.37
CA GLY A 17 -28.53 17.95 -10.95
C GLY A 17 -28.32 16.82 -11.96
N GLN A 18 -28.88 16.93 -13.17
CA GLN A 18 -28.61 16.03 -14.27
C GLN A 18 -27.35 16.46 -15.01
N PRO A 19 -26.51 15.52 -15.43
CA PRO A 19 -25.28 15.86 -16.10
C PRO A 19 -25.47 16.32 -17.56
N LYS A 20 -24.67 17.30 -17.98
CA LYS A 20 -24.81 17.98 -19.27
C LYS A 20 -23.84 17.38 -20.32
N GLY A 21 -24.36 16.76 -21.39
CA GLY A 21 -23.59 16.24 -22.54
C GLY A 21 -24.38 15.28 -23.44
N LYS A 22 -24.19 15.32 -24.78
CA LYS A 22 -24.92 14.49 -25.76
C LYS A 22 -24.63 12.99 -25.60
N HIS A 23 -25.66 12.19 -25.86
CA HIS A 23 -25.85 10.76 -25.51
C HIS A 23 -24.89 9.74 -26.17
N GLU A 24 -24.10 10.15 -27.17
CA GLU A 24 -23.26 9.23 -27.97
C GLU A 24 -21.80 9.17 -27.47
N ASP A 25 -21.31 10.26 -26.86
CA ASP A 25 -19.97 10.37 -26.25
C ASP A 25 -20.03 10.61 -24.72
N SER A 26 -21.22 10.41 -24.14
CA SER A 26 -21.52 10.76 -22.76
C SER A 26 -20.80 9.84 -21.78
N VAL A 27 -20.13 10.43 -20.79
CA VAL A 27 -19.50 9.75 -19.64
C VAL A 27 -20.50 8.85 -18.89
N TRP A 28 -21.79 9.10 -19.12
CA TRP A 28 -22.96 8.48 -18.54
C TRP A 28 -23.41 7.22 -19.26
N THR A 29 -22.95 6.99 -20.49
CA THR A 29 -23.26 5.76 -21.21
C THR A 29 -22.36 4.63 -20.70
N ARG A 30 -22.97 3.50 -20.36
CA ARG A 30 -22.27 2.30 -19.88
C ARG A 30 -21.38 1.72 -20.99
N PRO A 31 -20.05 1.62 -20.83
CA PRO A 31 -19.16 1.10 -21.87
C PRO A 31 -19.41 -0.39 -22.17
N GLN A 32 -19.21 -0.81 -23.42
CA GLN A 32 -19.38 -2.21 -23.85
C GLN A 32 -18.59 -3.20 -22.98
N LYS A 33 -17.34 -2.86 -22.63
CA LYS A 33 -16.52 -3.70 -21.74
C LYS A 33 -17.17 -3.95 -20.37
N VAL A 34 -17.97 -3.02 -19.85
CA VAL A 34 -18.69 -3.21 -18.59
C VAL A 34 -19.84 -4.18 -18.80
N ILE A 35 -20.56 -4.08 -19.92
CA ILE A 35 -21.61 -5.02 -20.31
C ILE A 35 -21.06 -6.44 -20.42
N ASP A 36 -19.93 -6.61 -21.12
CA ASP A 36 -19.34 -7.92 -21.37
C ASP A 36 -18.82 -8.61 -20.09
N ASN A 37 -18.25 -7.83 -19.15
CA ASN A 37 -17.65 -8.37 -17.93
C ASN A 37 -18.64 -8.43 -16.75
N TYR A 38 -19.68 -7.61 -16.78
CA TYR A 38 -20.63 -7.42 -15.68
C TYR A 38 -22.06 -7.27 -16.23
N PRO A 39 -22.64 -8.33 -16.79
CA PRO A 39 -23.96 -8.27 -17.44
C PRO A 39 -25.10 -7.90 -16.47
N ASN A 40 -24.90 -8.13 -15.17
CA ASN A 40 -25.90 -7.84 -14.13
C ASN A 40 -25.93 -6.37 -13.69
N ILE A 41 -25.01 -5.53 -14.15
CA ILE A 41 -25.01 -4.10 -13.82
C ILE A 41 -25.91 -3.41 -14.82
N GLU A 42 -27.06 -2.90 -14.41
CA GLU A 42 -28.00 -2.19 -15.29
C GLU A 42 -27.50 -0.77 -15.63
N GLU A 43 -28.16 -0.11 -16.57
CA GLU A 43 -27.79 1.27 -16.96
C GLU A 43 -28.00 2.25 -15.78
N ASP A 44 -29.07 2.06 -15.01
CA ASP A 44 -29.36 2.85 -13.81
C ASP A 44 -28.28 2.71 -12.74
N ASP A 45 -27.73 1.51 -12.56
CA ASP A 45 -26.63 1.27 -11.61
C ASP A 45 -25.34 1.97 -12.05
N TRP A 46 -25.10 2.03 -13.37
CA TRP A 46 -23.99 2.77 -13.92
C TRP A 46 -24.12 4.27 -13.67
N VAL A 47 -25.32 4.84 -13.89
CA VAL A 47 -25.59 6.25 -13.61
C VAL A 47 -25.38 6.57 -12.13
N LYS A 48 -25.91 5.75 -11.21
CA LYS A 48 -25.68 5.88 -9.75
C LYS A 48 -24.19 5.84 -9.41
N PHE A 49 -23.43 4.95 -10.05
CA PHE A 49 -21.99 4.86 -9.86
C PHE A 49 -21.26 6.14 -10.30
N ILE A 50 -21.57 6.69 -11.47
CA ILE A 50 -20.93 7.92 -11.96
C ILE A 50 -21.30 9.12 -11.07
N GLN A 51 -22.56 9.23 -10.63
CA GLN A 51 -22.99 10.25 -9.65
C GLN A 51 -22.17 10.14 -8.35
N TYR A 52 -22.05 8.93 -7.80
CA TYR A 52 -21.25 8.69 -6.59
C TYR A 52 -19.78 9.08 -6.79
N ARG A 53 -19.16 8.67 -7.89
CA ARG A 53 -17.73 8.95 -8.18
C ARG A 53 -17.45 10.42 -8.46
N THR A 54 -18.45 11.17 -8.91
CA THR A 54 -18.34 12.60 -9.20
C THR A 54 -18.73 13.47 -8.00
N SER A 55 -19.42 12.90 -7.00
CA SER A 55 -19.81 13.63 -5.79
C SER A 55 -18.63 14.28 -5.06
N LEU A 56 -18.85 15.48 -4.51
CA LEU A 56 -17.83 16.21 -3.75
C LEU A 56 -17.27 15.38 -2.58
N GLN A 57 -18.13 14.63 -1.89
CA GLN A 57 -17.76 13.74 -0.79
C GLN A 57 -16.75 12.66 -1.24
N PHE A 58 -17.02 12.00 -2.37
CA PHE A 58 -16.09 11.00 -2.91
C PHE A 58 -14.76 11.64 -3.32
N GLN A 59 -14.81 12.81 -3.97
CA GLN A 59 -13.60 13.50 -4.42
C GLN A 59 -12.71 13.92 -3.23
N GLN A 60 -13.31 14.47 -2.17
CA GLN A 60 -12.60 14.82 -0.93
C GLN A 60 -11.98 13.58 -0.27
N LEU A 61 -12.75 12.49 -0.15
CA LEU A 61 -12.25 11.22 0.40
C LEU A 61 -11.10 10.66 -0.43
N SER A 62 -11.21 10.72 -1.76
CA SER A 62 -10.18 10.24 -2.68
C SER A 62 -8.89 11.06 -2.57
N ASN A 63 -9.00 12.39 -2.55
CA ASN A 63 -7.85 13.29 -2.40
C ASN A 63 -7.15 13.06 -1.04
N ARG A 64 -7.92 13.02 0.05
CA ARG A 64 -7.39 12.73 1.39
C ARG A 64 -6.63 11.40 1.44
N ARG A 65 -7.17 10.35 0.82
CA ARG A 65 -6.49 9.05 0.74
C ARG A 65 -5.23 9.09 -0.12
N SER A 66 -5.22 9.92 -1.17
CA SER A 66 -4.05 10.15 -2.01
C SER A 66 -2.94 10.86 -1.23
N GLU A 67 -3.27 11.92 -0.50
CA GLU A 67 -2.33 12.65 0.38
C GLU A 67 -1.76 11.76 1.49
N ILE A 68 -2.59 10.93 2.13
CA ILE A 68 -2.10 9.97 3.12
C ILE A 68 -1.09 8.98 2.48
N ARG A 69 -1.32 8.58 1.21
CA ARG A 69 -0.40 7.69 0.50
C ARG A 69 0.93 8.37 0.18
N THR A 70 0.93 9.65 -0.17
CA THR A 70 2.19 10.39 -0.46
C THR A 70 3.07 10.51 0.78
N ASN A 71 2.51 10.46 1.98
CA ASN A 71 3.26 10.47 3.24
C ASN A 71 3.94 9.12 3.56
N ASN A 72 3.80 8.10 2.71
CA ASN A 72 4.46 6.81 2.91
C ASN A 72 5.95 6.85 2.51
N GLU A 73 6.80 7.17 3.48
CA GLU A 73 8.26 7.27 3.31
C GLU A 73 8.93 5.94 2.92
N TYR A 74 8.44 4.80 3.43
CA TYR A 74 9.07 3.49 3.25
C TYR A 74 8.16 2.56 2.45
N THR A 75 7.98 2.86 1.16
CA THR A 75 7.07 2.12 0.29
C THR A 75 7.51 0.65 0.11
N SER A 76 6.60 -0.28 0.43
CA SER A 76 6.82 -1.71 0.22
C SER A 76 6.56 -2.12 -1.24
N ARG A 77 7.34 -3.09 -1.72
CA ARG A 77 7.27 -3.70 -3.04
C ARG A 77 6.68 -5.12 -3.03
N GLY A 78 6.31 -5.64 -1.86
CA GLY A 78 5.74 -6.99 -1.67
C GLY A 78 4.35 -7.23 -2.27
N GLY A 79 3.75 -6.23 -2.93
CA GLY A 79 2.47 -6.34 -3.62
C GLY A 79 1.33 -6.82 -2.71
N ARG A 80 0.45 -7.68 -3.25
CA ARG A 80 -0.72 -8.22 -2.53
C ARG A 80 -0.36 -9.24 -1.44
N ASP A 81 0.87 -9.74 -1.44
CA ASP A 81 1.23 -10.87 -0.59
C ASP A 81 1.53 -10.45 0.85
N GLY A 82 1.97 -9.20 1.06
CA GLY A 82 2.27 -8.65 2.38
C GLY A 82 3.29 -9.48 3.17
N TYR A 83 3.52 -9.12 4.43
CA TYR A 83 4.54 -9.81 5.25
C TYR A 83 4.19 -11.27 5.56
N ARG A 84 2.91 -11.58 5.80
CA ARG A 84 2.51 -12.95 6.18
C ARG A 84 2.84 -13.96 5.09
N LYS A 85 2.51 -13.67 3.83
CA LYS A 85 2.80 -14.61 2.74
C LYS A 85 4.27 -14.57 2.33
N LEU A 86 4.93 -13.42 2.42
CA LEU A 86 6.38 -13.31 2.20
C LEU A 86 7.13 -14.27 3.14
N ASP A 87 6.81 -14.21 4.43
CA ASP A 87 7.42 -15.06 5.44
C ASP A 87 7.06 -16.54 5.27
N GLN A 88 5.80 -16.87 4.93
CA GLN A 88 5.43 -18.25 4.58
C GLN A 88 6.21 -18.80 3.39
N LYS A 89 6.47 -17.98 2.36
CA LYS A 89 7.26 -18.39 1.18
C LYS A 89 8.72 -18.63 1.55
N LYS A 90 9.28 -17.82 2.45
CA LYS A 90 10.65 -18.02 2.96
C LYS A 90 10.73 -19.26 3.85
N PHE A 91 9.82 -19.42 4.81
CA PHE A 91 9.74 -20.61 5.65
C PHE A 91 9.67 -21.90 4.83
N LYS A 92 8.89 -21.95 3.74
CA LYS A 92 8.84 -23.13 2.85
C LYS A 92 10.17 -23.48 2.18
N LYS A 93 11.12 -22.54 2.10
CA LYS A 93 12.44 -22.73 1.48
C LYS A 93 13.54 -23.00 2.50
N THR A 94 13.50 -22.31 3.63
CA THR A 94 14.56 -22.33 4.64
C THR A 94 14.19 -23.14 5.89
N GLU A 95 12.92 -23.54 6.02
CA GLU A 95 12.31 -24.16 7.22
C GLU A 95 12.49 -23.32 8.49
N LYS A 96 12.79 -22.03 8.33
CA LYS A 96 13.02 -21.08 9.42
C LYS A 96 12.16 -19.84 9.22
N TRP A 97 11.68 -19.31 10.34
CA TRP A 97 10.96 -18.05 10.37
C TRP A 97 11.97 -16.91 10.37
N GLU A 98 11.72 -15.88 9.56
CA GLU A 98 12.65 -14.76 9.41
C GLU A 98 12.41 -13.73 10.51
N LYS A 99 13.46 -12.95 10.82
CA LYS A 99 13.34 -11.81 11.73
C LYS A 99 12.52 -10.69 11.08
N ARG A 100 12.03 -9.77 11.91
CA ARG A 100 11.13 -8.69 11.46
C ARG A 100 11.84 -7.71 10.54
N ASP A 101 13.07 -7.37 10.86
CA ASP A 101 13.98 -6.52 10.10
C ASP A 101 14.35 -7.14 8.74
N GLU A 102 14.62 -8.44 8.70
CA GLU A 102 14.85 -9.19 7.44
C GLU A 102 13.62 -9.13 6.52
N LEU A 103 12.43 -9.42 7.05
CA LEU A 103 11.18 -9.31 6.29
C LEU A 103 10.92 -7.88 5.81
N TRP A 104 11.29 -6.88 6.61
CA TRP A 104 11.17 -5.48 6.24
C TRP A 104 12.06 -5.15 5.03
N LEU A 105 13.32 -5.59 5.05
CA LEU A 105 14.27 -5.46 3.95
C LEU A 105 13.75 -6.16 2.70
N ASP A 106 13.45 -7.45 2.77
CA ASP A 106 12.97 -8.25 1.63
C ASP A 106 11.75 -7.64 0.96
N SER A 107 10.82 -7.11 1.76
CA SER A 107 9.59 -6.52 1.22
C SER A 107 9.84 -5.24 0.43
N ARG A 108 11.02 -4.63 0.54
CA ARG A 108 11.44 -3.38 -0.11
C ARG A 108 12.52 -3.60 -1.15
N THR A 109 13.22 -4.73 -1.09
CA THR A 109 14.17 -5.17 -2.09
C THR A 109 13.46 -5.47 -3.41
N GLY A 110 13.99 -4.91 -4.50
CA GLY A 110 13.49 -5.19 -5.84
C GLY A 110 13.83 -6.60 -6.30
N LYS A 111 13.31 -6.99 -7.47
CA LYS A 111 13.68 -8.27 -8.11
C LYS A 111 15.17 -8.35 -8.48
N ASP A 112 15.80 -7.19 -8.63
CA ASP A 112 17.23 -6.99 -8.86
C ASP A 112 18.07 -7.14 -7.60
N GLY A 113 17.47 -7.35 -6.42
CA GLY A 113 18.20 -7.45 -5.16
C GLY A 113 18.50 -6.09 -4.53
N GLU A 114 18.07 -4.99 -5.15
CA GLU A 114 18.43 -3.64 -4.74
C GLU A 114 17.29 -2.91 -4.01
N LEU A 115 17.63 -2.20 -2.94
CA LEU A 115 16.75 -1.20 -2.33
C LEU A 115 16.81 0.07 -3.17
N LYS A 116 15.76 0.42 -3.90
CA LYS A 116 15.82 1.58 -4.82
C LYS A 116 15.61 2.93 -4.13
N ASP A 117 14.83 2.94 -3.05
CA ASP A 117 14.45 4.18 -2.39
C ASP A 117 15.55 4.61 -1.41
N LEU A 118 16.05 5.85 -1.54
CA LEU A 118 17.09 6.40 -0.65
C LEU A 118 16.73 6.29 0.84
N PRO A 119 15.49 6.59 1.29
CA PRO A 119 15.11 6.40 2.69
C PRO A 119 15.20 4.94 3.13
N CYS A 120 14.79 4.00 2.26
CA CYS A 120 14.86 2.57 2.55
C CYS A 120 16.31 2.08 2.64
N ARG A 121 17.22 2.61 1.81
CA ARG A 121 18.66 2.31 1.87
C ARG A 121 19.27 2.70 3.22
N LYS A 122 19.02 3.93 3.67
CA LYS A 122 19.51 4.42 4.97
C LYS A 122 19.04 3.55 6.13
N VAL A 123 17.76 3.17 6.15
CA VAL A 123 17.23 2.25 7.16
C VAL A 123 17.87 0.87 7.03
N GLY A 124 18.10 0.38 5.81
CA GLY A 124 18.79 -0.90 5.59
C GLY A 124 20.23 -0.91 6.11
N GLU A 125 20.97 0.17 5.92
CA GLU A 125 22.31 0.35 6.50
C GLU A 125 22.27 0.30 8.04
N LEU A 126 21.32 1.00 8.67
CA LEU A 126 21.13 0.95 10.11
C LEU A 126 20.74 -0.45 10.60
N ILE A 127 19.87 -1.17 9.88
CA ILE A 127 19.54 -2.56 10.20
C ILE A 127 20.79 -3.44 10.20
N MET A 128 21.64 -3.33 9.18
CA MET A 128 22.90 -4.09 9.12
C MET A 128 23.83 -3.76 10.29
N GLN A 129 23.94 -2.48 10.66
CA GLN A 129 24.74 -2.04 11.81
C GLN A 129 24.22 -2.63 13.12
N TYR A 130 22.92 -2.53 13.39
CA TYR A 130 22.32 -3.08 14.62
C TYR A 130 22.35 -4.60 14.66
N ASN A 131 22.16 -5.31 13.55
CA ASN A 131 22.34 -6.76 13.49
C ASN A 131 23.80 -7.18 13.79
N THR A 132 24.77 -6.38 13.36
CA THR A 132 26.19 -6.61 13.70
C THR A 132 26.42 -6.43 15.19
N GLN A 133 25.87 -5.37 15.79
CA GLN A 133 25.95 -5.13 17.23
C GLN A 133 25.24 -6.23 18.05
N GLU A 134 24.09 -6.70 17.58
CA GLU A 134 23.36 -7.82 18.20
C GLU A 134 24.20 -9.10 18.20
N SER A 135 24.87 -9.39 17.08
CA SER A 135 25.74 -10.56 16.94
C SER A 135 27.00 -10.46 17.82
N GLN A 136 27.47 -9.24 18.12
CA GLN A 136 28.58 -8.97 19.03
C GLN A 136 28.15 -8.92 20.51
N GLY A 137 26.84 -8.98 20.78
CA GLY A 137 26.28 -8.86 22.14
C GLY A 137 26.31 -7.44 22.71
N THR A 138 26.63 -6.42 21.91
CA THR A 138 26.64 -5.01 22.34
C THR A 138 25.25 -4.35 22.25
N PHE A 139 24.33 -5.01 21.54
CA PHE A 139 22.92 -4.65 21.45
C PHE A 139 22.06 -5.87 21.78
N GLU A 140 21.00 -5.69 22.57
CA GLU A 140 20.02 -6.74 22.81
C GLU A 140 18.63 -6.26 22.36
N SER A 141 17.99 -7.04 21.48
CA SER A 141 16.60 -6.81 21.10
C SER A 141 15.66 -7.31 22.19
N VAL A 142 15.06 -6.37 22.93
CA VAL A 142 14.08 -6.68 23.99
C VAL A 142 12.73 -6.08 23.63
N GLY A 143 11.67 -6.89 23.70
CA GLY A 143 10.29 -6.42 23.63
C GLY A 143 9.99 -5.44 22.49
N THR A 144 9.83 -4.16 22.84
CA THR A 144 9.47 -3.09 21.91
C THR A 144 10.62 -2.46 21.13
N THR A 145 11.85 -2.66 21.58
CA THR A 145 13.07 -2.05 21.04
C THR A 145 13.87 -3.08 20.25
N ASP A 146 13.28 -3.61 19.18
CA ASP A 146 13.99 -4.50 18.26
C ASP A 146 14.85 -3.71 17.25
N VAL A 147 15.69 -4.43 16.50
CA VAL A 147 16.60 -3.88 15.48
C VAL A 147 15.87 -2.92 14.52
N LEU A 148 14.69 -3.33 14.05
CA LEU A 148 13.91 -2.52 13.11
C LEU A 148 13.38 -1.23 13.76
N THR A 149 12.91 -1.29 15.01
CA THR A 149 12.44 -0.10 15.73
C THR A 149 13.57 0.91 15.89
N GLN A 150 14.77 0.46 16.24
CA GLN A 150 15.93 1.33 16.36
C GLN A 150 16.33 1.95 15.02
N ALA A 151 16.38 1.14 13.96
CA ALA A 151 16.71 1.59 12.62
C ALA A 151 15.71 2.61 12.04
N LEU A 152 14.43 2.48 12.38
CA LEU A 152 13.41 3.45 11.97
C LEU A 152 13.43 4.73 12.82
N SER A 153 14.10 4.71 13.99
CA SER A 153 14.21 5.83 14.95
C SER A 153 12.86 6.49 15.30
N LYS A 154 11.77 5.75 15.15
CA LYS A 154 10.39 6.20 15.43
C LYS A 154 9.89 5.43 16.64
N SER A 155 9.37 6.16 17.63
CA SER A 155 8.60 5.58 18.73
C SER A 155 7.49 4.71 18.16
N GLU A 156 7.52 3.41 18.45
CA GLU A 156 6.52 2.48 17.93
C GLU A 156 5.21 2.63 18.73
N HIS A 157 4.09 2.77 18.03
CA HIS A 157 2.78 2.91 18.67
C HIS A 157 2.28 1.54 19.20
N PRO A 158 2.14 1.35 20.53
CA PRO A 158 1.89 0.04 21.14
C PRO A 158 0.51 -0.56 20.83
N GLY A 159 -0.45 0.24 20.34
CA GLY A 159 -1.80 -0.20 19.99
C GLY A 159 -1.93 -0.87 18.61
N ARG A 160 -0.88 -0.87 17.77
CA ARG A 160 -0.90 -1.54 16.46
C ARG A 160 -0.39 -2.96 16.64
N ILE A 161 -1.29 -3.95 16.52
CA ILE A 161 -0.93 -5.38 16.66
C ILE A 161 0.26 -5.67 15.74
N ARG A 162 1.39 -5.94 16.38
CA ARG A 162 2.59 -6.42 15.71
C ARG A 162 2.30 -7.80 15.14
N ARG A 163 2.91 -8.10 13.99
CA ARG A 163 3.29 -9.49 13.77
C ARG A 163 4.39 -9.77 14.78
N GLN A 164 4.08 -10.45 15.88
CA GLN A 164 5.11 -10.90 16.80
C GLN A 164 6.06 -11.79 16.01
N SER A 165 7.33 -11.40 15.91
CA SER A 165 8.34 -12.39 15.56
C SER A 165 8.40 -13.35 16.74
N LYS A 166 8.53 -14.65 16.48
CA LYS A 166 8.67 -15.65 17.56
C LYS A 166 9.95 -15.47 18.39
N PHE A 167 10.77 -14.48 18.04
CA PHE A 167 12.08 -14.19 18.61
C PHE A 167 12.08 -13.02 19.59
N VAL A 168 10.94 -12.36 19.81
CA VAL A 168 10.84 -11.30 20.83
C VAL A 168 10.88 -11.95 22.21
N LYS A 169 12.00 -11.80 22.94
CA LYS A 169 12.05 -12.09 24.36
C LYS A 169 11.04 -11.18 25.07
N GLN A 170 10.12 -11.79 25.82
CA GLN A 170 9.22 -11.04 26.69
C GLN A 170 10.05 -10.41 27.82
N SER A 171 9.75 -9.15 28.11
CA SER A 171 10.27 -8.43 29.28
C SER A 171 9.85 -9.11 30.58
#